data_AF-A0A2Z7DDA3-F1
#
_entry.id   AF-A0A2Z7DDA3-F1
#
_cell.length_a   1.000
_cell.length_b   1.000
_cell.length_c   1.000
_cell.angle_alpha   90.00
_cell.angle_beta   90.00
_cell.angle_gamma   90.00
#
_symmetry.space_group_name_H-M   'P 1'
#
loop_
_entity.id
_entity.type
_entity.pdbx_description
1 polymer ?
#
loop_
_entity_poly.entity_id
_entity_poly.type
_entity_poly.pdbx_seq_one_letter_code
_entity_poly.pdbx_strand_id
1 'polypeptide(L)'
;MPPRRRGRSRGLFQESGGQNEDQSIAPSHTLESSGEEEAAAPPAPVERMDVVIARFQRMSPPIFNGDESSEDADSWLHSVIHLFDRAQYDDDLRLRLVTLLLRKSAERWWRGTSSTLLETGVGLLGTLSNRSSGRSMSWR
;
A
#
# COMPACT_ATOMS: atom_id res chain seq x y z
N MET A 1 -69.08 25.73 -1.96
CA MET A 1 -68.88 27.20 -2.02
C MET A 1 -67.62 27.53 -2.82
N PRO A 2 -67.63 28.50 -3.75
CA PRO A 2 -66.45 29.30 -4.14
C PRO A 2 -66.43 30.63 -3.32
N PRO A 3 -65.34 31.45 -3.25
CA PRO A 3 -64.77 32.14 -4.41
C PRO A 3 -63.25 32.37 -4.46
N ARG A 4 -62.85 32.88 -5.64
CA ARG A 4 -61.56 33.39 -6.13
C ARG A 4 -61.10 34.70 -5.46
N ARG A 5 -59.78 34.94 -5.40
CA ARG A 5 -59.01 36.21 -5.63
C ARG A 5 -57.74 36.18 -4.75
N ARG A 6 -56.59 36.83 -5.02
CA ARG A 6 -55.96 37.58 -6.13
C ARG A 6 -54.80 38.34 -5.46
N GLY A 7 -53.63 38.41 -6.11
CA GLY A 7 -52.53 39.34 -5.79
C GLY A 7 -51.45 38.69 -4.92
N ARG A 8 -50.19 38.51 -5.32
CA ARG A 8 -49.28 39.32 -6.16
C ARG A 8 -49.24 40.80 -5.75
N SER A 9 -48.16 41.11 -5.04
CA SER A 9 -47.34 42.32 -5.07
C SER A 9 -47.39 43.27 -3.87
N ARG A 10 -46.17 43.41 -3.31
CA ARG A 10 -45.38 44.64 -3.19
C ARG A 10 -45.51 45.50 -1.93
N GLY A 11 -44.31 45.78 -1.42
CA GLY A 11 -43.96 46.91 -0.56
C GLY A 11 -43.65 46.44 0.85
N LEU A 12 -42.58 46.87 1.51
CA LEU A 12 -41.60 47.90 1.22
C LEU A 12 -40.62 47.80 2.40
N PHE A 13 -39.31 47.66 2.21
CA PHE A 13 -38.32 48.30 3.08
C PHE A 13 -36.99 48.38 2.32
N GLN A 14 -36.68 49.63 1.96
CA GLN A 14 -35.35 50.17 1.64
C GLN A 14 -34.53 50.15 2.93
N GLU A 15 -33.24 49.83 2.91
CA GLU A 15 -32.07 50.70 2.69
C GLU A 15 -30.86 49.73 2.82
N SER A 16 -29.67 49.90 2.22
CA SER A 16 -28.84 51.08 2.28
C SER A 16 -27.70 50.98 1.27
N GLY A 17 -27.10 52.13 0.98
CA GLY A 17 -26.32 52.45 -0.20
C GLY A 17 -24.93 51.82 -0.32
N GLY A 18 -24.41 51.90 -1.53
CA GLY A 18 -23.06 51.46 -1.87
C GLY A 18 -22.83 51.45 -3.38
N GLN A 19 -22.82 52.64 -3.99
CA GLN A 19 -22.24 52.87 -5.31
C GLN A 19 -20.77 52.43 -5.29
N ASN A 20 -20.40 51.44 -6.10
CA ASN A 20 -19.12 51.51 -6.79
C ASN A 20 -19.30 51.00 -8.22
N GLU A 21 -18.98 51.89 -9.14
CA GLU A 21 -18.81 51.61 -10.54
C GLU A 21 -17.29 51.42 -10.68
N ASP A 22 -16.82 50.19 -10.86
CA ASP A 22 -15.55 50.02 -11.56
C ASP A 22 -15.63 48.79 -12.45
N GLN A 23 -15.38 49.08 -13.71
CA GLN A 23 -15.49 48.20 -14.84
C GLN A 23 -14.13 47.55 -15.02
N SER A 24 -14.12 46.23 -15.22
CA SER A 24 -13.00 45.53 -15.87
C SER A 24 -11.73 45.47 -14.97
N ILE A 25 -10.82 44.52 -15.06
CA ILE A 25 -10.32 43.68 -16.14
C ILE A 25 -9.86 42.37 -15.47
N ALA A 26 -10.02 41.26 -16.18
CA ALA A 26 -9.48 39.94 -15.83
C ALA A 26 -8.04 40.00 -15.29
N PRO A 27 -7.63 39.13 -14.36
CA PRO A 27 -6.21 38.98 -14.05
C PRO A 27 -5.55 38.35 -15.28
N SER A 28 -5.03 39.20 -16.16
CA SER A 28 -3.95 38.85 -17.07
C SER A 28 -2.73 38.66 -16.19
N HIS A 29 -2.63 37.50 -15.53
CA HIS A 29 -1.37 37.10 -14.95
C HIS A 29 -0.45 36.83 -16.13
N THR A 30 0.42 37.81 -16.37
CA THR A 30 1.57 37.74 -17.25
C THR A 30 2.15 36.34 -17.20
N LEU A 31 2.17 35.69 -18.36
CA LEU A 31 2.96 34.52 -18.64
C LEU A 31 4.41 35.02 -18.65
N GLU A 32 4.96 35.23 -17.46
CA GLU A 32 6.30 35.75 -17.26
C GLU A 32 7.25 34.63 -16.88
N SER A 33 8.28 34.54 -17.71
CA SER A 33 9.58 33.96 -17.44
C SER A 33 9.64 32.45 -17.22
N SER A 34 10.08 31.80 -18.30
CA SER A 34 10.94 30.61 -18.33
C SER A 34 11.85 30.56 -17.10
N GLY A 35 11.47 29.75 -16.13
CA GLY A 35 12.38 29.04 -15.27
C GLY A 35 12.18 27.58 -15.60
N GLU A 36 13.17 26.95 -16.24
CA GLU A 36 13.39 25.52 -16.15
C GLU A 36 13.72 25.18 -14.69
N GLU A 37 12.75 25.37 -13.79
CA GLU A 37 12.67 24.61 -12.57
C GLU A 37 12.13 23.27 -13.05
N GLU A 38 13.04 22.33 -13.28
CA GLU A 38 12.78 20.90 -13.33
C GLU A 38 11.87 20.58 -12.14
N ALA A 39 10.56 20.68 -12.37
CA ALA A 39 9.55 20.38 -11.38
C ALA A 39 9.67 18.88 -11.16
N ALA A 40 10.48 18.50 -10.18
CA ALA A 40 10.57 17.14 -9.69
C ALA A 40 9.13 16.65 -9.58
N ALA A 41 8.78 15.69 -10.44
CA ALA A 41 7.42 15.18 -10.54
C ALA A 41 6.92 14.94 -9.11
N PRO A 42 5.69 15.37 -8.77
CA PRO A 42 5.15 15.12 -7.44
C PRO A 42 5.40 13.64 -7.11
N PRO A 43 5.97 13.32 -5.93
CA PRO A 43 6.35 11.95 -5.61
C PRO A 43 5.14 11.07 -5.89
N ALA A 44 5.34 10.01 -6.67
CA ALA A 44 4.27 9.11 -7.07
C ALA A 44 3.44 8.78 -5.82
N PRO A 45 2.09 8.87 -5.88
CA PRO A 45 1.26 8.58 -4.73
C PRO A 45 1.65 7.22 -4.16
N VAL A 46 2.18 7.20 -2.94
CA VAL A 46 2.46 5.94 -2.25
C VAL A 46 1.13 5.24 -2.05
N GLU A 47 0.92 4.17 -2.82
CA GLU A 47 -0.30 3.38 -2.73
C GLU A 47 -0.41 2.83 -1.30
N ARG A 48 -1.59 2.97 -0.68
CA ARG A 48 -1.75 2.49 0.70
C ARG A 48 -1.63 0.96 0.73
N MET A 49 -0.97 0.44 1.76
CA MET A 49 -0.68 -0.99 1.90
C MET A 49 -1.94 -1.87 1.84
N ASP A 50 -3.07 -1.39 2.37
CA ASP A 50 -4.36 -2.10 2.32
C ASP A 50 -4.85 -2.32 0.88
N VAL A 51 -4.65 -1.35 0.00
CA VAL A 51 -5.00 -1.46 -1.43
C VAL A 51 -4.09 -2.47 -2.11
N VAL A 52 -2.78 -2.43 -1.81
CA VAL A 52 -1.81 -3.38 -2.34
C VAL A 52 -2.12 -4.82 -1.89
N ILE A 53 -2.45 -5.01 -0.61
CA ILE A 53 -2.86 -6.31 -0.06
C ILE A 53 -4.15 -6.79 -0.73
N ALA A 54 -5.15 -5.94 -0.90
CA ALA A 54 -6.39 -6.30 -1.57
C ALA A 54 -6.16 -6.73 -3.03
N ARG A 55 -5.32 -5.98 -3.77
CA ARG A 55 -4.92 -6.36 -5.14
C ARG A 55 -4.17 -7.69 -5.16
N PHE A 56 -3.23 -7.88 -4.23
CA PHE A 56 -2.48 -9.13 -4.11
C PHE A 56 -3.40 -10.33 -3.84
N GLN A 57 -4.32 -10.22 -2.89
CA GLN A 57 -5.30 -11.27 -2.59
C GLN A 57 -6.24 -11.58 -3.76
N ARG A 58 -6.62 -10.57 -4.55
CA ARG A 58 -7.43 -10.76 -5.77
C ARG A 58 -6.73 -11.61 -6.84
N MET A 59 -5.40 -11.68 -6.83
CA MET A 59 -4.65 -12.56 -7.72
C MET A 59 -4.54 -13.99 -7.17
N SER A 60 -5.14 -14.27 -5.99
CA SER A 60 -5.19 -15.58 -5.35
C SER A 60 -3.81 -16.27 -5.27
N PRO A 61 -2.83 -15.64 -4.60
CA PRO A 61 -1.49 -16.19 -4.46
C PRO A 61 -1.54 -17.53 -3.70
N PRO A 62 -0.68 -18.50 -4.06
CA PRO A 62 -0.66 -19.79 -3.39
C PRO A 62 -0.11 -19.64 -1.96
N ILE A 63 -0.67 -20.41 -1.03
CA ILE A 63 -0.30 -20.44 0.39
C ILE A 63 0.75 -21.53 0.60
N PHE A 64 1.73 -21.28 1.49
CA PHE A 64 2.76 -22.23 1.87
C PHE A 64 2.66 -22.57 3.36
N ASN A 65 2.46 -23.84 3.68
CA ASN A 65 2.26 -24.30 5.05
C ASN A 65 3.56 -24.69 5.75
N GLY A 66 4.60 -25.04 4.99
CA GLY A 66 5.88 -25.55 5.47
C GLY A 66 5.86 -27.05 5.78
N ASP A 67 4.91 -27.81 5.24
CA ASP A 67 4.89 -29.28 5.24
C ASP A 67 5.01 -29.88 3.81
N GLU A 68 5.15 -29.01 2.82
CA GLU A 68 5.35 -29.36 1.42
C GLU A 68 6.75 -29.96 1.16
N SER A 69 6.86 -30.75 0.09
CA SER A 69 8.16 -31.29 -0.35
C SER A 69 9.08 -30.19 -0.88
N SER A 70 10.38 -30.50 -1.07
CA SER A 70 11.31 -29.53 -1.67
C SER A 70 10.86 -29.09 -3.07
N GLU A 71 10.36 -30.03 -3.88
CA GLU A 71 9.91 -29.76 -5.25
C GLU A 71 8.65 -28.88 -5.27
N ASP A 72 7.73 -29.12 -4.33
CA ASP A 72 6.52 -28.30 -4.15
C ASP A 72 6.87 -26.91 -3.62
N ALA A 73 7.85 -26.80 -2.73
CA ALA A 73 8.34 -25.53 -2.21
C ALA A 73 9.00 -24.68 -3.31
N ASP A 74 9.82 -25.29 -4.17
CA ASP A 74 10.42 -24.62 -5.33
C ASP A 74 9.33 -24.17 -6.33
N SER A 75 8.35 -25.03 -6.60
CA SER A 75 7.21 -24.71 -7.48
C SER A 75 6.36 -23.57 -6.91
N TRP A 76 6.13 -23.56 -5.60
CA TRP A 76 5.45 -22.47 -4.90
C TRP A 76 6.23 -21.16 -5.03
N LEU A 77 7.54 -21.20 -4.79
CA LEU A 77 8.40 -20.02 -4.86
C LEU A 77 8.41 -19.42 -6.27
N HIS A 78 8.58 -20.26 -7.30
CA HIS A 78 8.50 -19.83 -8.70
C HIS A 78 7.14 -19.18 -9.02
N SER A 79 6.04 -19.74 -8.54
CA SER A 79 4.70 -19.20 -8.75
C SER A 79 4.53 -17.82 -8.11
N VAL A 80 5.03 -17.64 -6.88
CA VAL A 80 4.96 -16.36 -6.16
C VAL A 80 5.87 -15.30 -6.77
N ILE A 81 7.10 -15.66 -7.15
CA ILE A 81 8.02 -14.74 -7.82
C ILE A 81 7.42 -14.24 -9.15
N HIS A 82 6.89 -15.16 -9.95
CA HIS A 82 6.24 -14.80 -11.21
C HIS A 82 5.04 -13.84 -11.00
N LEU A 83 4.29 -14.02 -9.91
CA LEU A 83 3.21 -13.12 -9.55
C LEU A 83 3.70 -11.71 -9.19
N PHE A 84 4.81 -11.61 -8.44
CA PHE A 84 5.41 -10.34 -8.09
C PHE A 84 6.00 -9.60 -9.29
N ASP A 85 6.64 -10.32 -10.22
CA ASP A 85 7.18 -9.73 -11.44
C ASP A 85 6.08 -9.14 -12.33
N ARG A 86 4.94 -9.83 -12.44
CA ARG A 86 3.76 -9.32 -13.15
C ARG A 86 3.17 -8.07 -12.51
N ALA A 87 3.28 -7.93 -11.19
CA ALA A 87 2.78 -6.78 -10.45
C ALA A 87 3.80 -5.64 -10.31
N GLN A 88 5.05 -5.87 -10.72
CA GLN A 88 6.19 -4.95 -10.58
C GLN A 88 6.37 -4.40 -9.15
N TYR A 89 6.22 -5.27 -8.14
CA TYR A 89 6.46 -4.88 -6.75
C TYR A 89 7.96 -4.80 -6.44
N ASP A 90 8.37 -3.82 -5.64
CA ASP A 90 9.74 -3.71 -5.08
C ASP A 90 10.03 -4.77 -4.02
N ASP A 91 11.31 -5.05 -3.75
CA ASP A 91 11.74 -6.11 -2.83
C ASP A 91 11.18 -5.97 -1.41
N ASP A 92 11.14 -4.76 -0.87
CA ASP A 92 10.52 -4.47 0.43
C ASP A 92 9.04 -4.86 0.47
N LEU A 93 8.32 -4.59 -0.62
CA LEU A 93 6.91 -4.91 -0.74
C LEU A 93 6.70 -6.42 -0.95
N ARG A 94 7.54 -7.05 -1.79
CA ARG A 94 7.55 -8.51 -2.01
C ARG A 94 7.72 -9.23 -0.68
N LEU A 95 8.68 -8.82 0.14
CA LEU A 95 8.94 -9.43 1.44
C LEU A 95 7.71 -9.33 2.35
N ARG A 96 7.13 -8.13 2.47
CA ARG A 96 5.92 -7.90 3.28
C ARG A 96 4.75 -8.78 2.82
N LEU A 97 4.53 -8.91 1.52
CA LEU A 97 3.45 -9.72 0.95
C LEU A 97 3.72 -11.23 1.11
N VAL A 98 4.97 -11.68 0.98
CA VAL A 98 5.33 -13.09 1.17
C VAL A 98 5.01 -13.56 2.58
N THR A 99 5.19 -12.70 3.59
CA THR A 99 4.85 -13.06 4.98
C THR A 99 3.37 -13.42 5.17
N LEU A 100 2.48 -12.91 4.30
CA LEU A 100 1.05 -13.20 4.33
C LEU A 100 0.71 -14.58 3.76
N LEU A 101 1.62 -15.17 2.97
CA LEU A 101 1.46 -16.47 2.34
C LEU A 101 1.91 -17.63 3.22
N LEU A 102 2.78 -17.36 4.19
CA LEU A 102 3.30 -18.36 5.10
C LEU A 102 2.25 -18.70 6.16
N ARG A 103 1.99 -20.00 6.36
CA ARG A 103 1.07 -20.54 7.37
C ARG A 103 1.74 -21.63 8.18
N LYS A 104 1.07 -22.10 9.23
CA LYS A 104 1.45 -23.26 10.06
C LYS A 104 2.95 -23.27 10.46
N SER A 105 3.73 -24.25 9.99
CA SER A 105 5.15 -24.41 10.33
C SER A 105 5.99 -23.31 9.68
N ALA A 106 5.67 -22.90 8.46
CA ALA A 106 6.38 -21.83 7.76
C ALA A 106 6.24 -20.48 8.49
N GLU A 107 5.05 -20.13 8.98
CA GLU A 107 4.86 -18.89 9.76
C GLU A 107 5.68 -18.92 11.06
N ARG A 108 5.68 -20.05 11.78
CA ARG A 108 6.45 -20.20 13.03
C ARG A 108 7.94 -20.06 12.78
N TRP A 109 8.45 -20.69 11.72
CA TRP A 109 9.84 -20.56 11.32
C TRP A 109 10.19 -19.11 10.96
N TRP A 110 9.34 -18.44 10.18
CA TRP A 110 9.54 -17.03 9.80
C TRP A 110 9.57 -16.11 11.02
N ARG A 111 8.67 -16.31 12.00
CA ARG A 111 8.68 -15.52 13.25
C ARG A 111 9.95 -15.72 14.06
N GLY A 112 10.43 -16.96 14.21
CA GLY A 112 11.68 -17.25 14.91
C GLY A 112 12.90 -16.66 14.20
N THR A 113 12.96 -16.81 12.88
CA THR A 113 14.06 -16.30 12.05
C THR A 113 14.05 -14.76 11.98
N SER A 114 12.88 -14.14 11.85
CA SER A 114 12.74 -12.68 11.85
C SER A 114 13.10 -12.08 13.21
N SER A 115 12.65 -12.72 14.31
CA SER A 115 13.00 -12.26 15.67
C SER A 115 14.50 -12.32 15.88
N THR A 116 15.13 -13.42 15.50
CA THR A 116 16.60 -13.56 15.61
C THR A 116 17.34 -12.61 14.67
N LEU A 117 16.85 -12.35 13.45
CA LEU A 117 17.46 -11.39 12.55
C LEU A 117 17.45 -9.96 13.12
N LEU A 118 16.37 -9.57 13.82
CA LEU A 118 16.26 -8.28 14.49
C LEU A 118 17.09 -8.22 15.79
N GLU A 119 17.22 -9.35 16.50
CA GLU A 119 18.10 -9.49 17.67
C GLU A 119 19.59 -9.49 17.29
N THR A 120 19.91 -10.00 16.09
CA THR A 120 21.29 -10.22 15.59
C THR A 120 21.75 -9.11 14.64
N GLY A 121 21.26 -7.87 14.83
CA GLY A 121 21.86 -6.67 14.24
C GLY A 121 23.36 -6.50 14.54
N VAL A 122 23.92 -7.34 15.42
CA VAL A 122 25.35 -7.62 15.59
C VAL A 122 25.53 -9.14 15.68
N GLY A 123 25.93 -9.81 14.59
CA GLY A 123 26.31 -11.22 14.68
C GLY A 123 26.33 -12.02 13.39
N LEU A 124 26.79 -11.45 12.26
CA LEU A 124 27.15 -12.26 11.10
C LEU A 124 28.48 -13.04 11.27
N LEU A 125 29.07 -13.08 12.47
CA LEU A 125 30.24 -13.92 12.76
C LEU A 125 30.11 -14.57 14.15
N GLY A 126 29.68 -15.83 14.19
CA GLY A 126 29.60 -16.65 15.41
C GLY A 126 28.18 -16.62 15.99
N THR A 127 27.34 -17.62 15.77
CA THR A 127 27.60 -18.99 16.21
C THR A 127 26.66 -19.94 15.48
N LEU A 128 27.22 -20.71 14.56
CA LEU A 128 26.66 -21.99 14.15
C LEU A 128 26.88 -22.97 15.32
N SER A 129 26.25 -22.70 16.48
CA SER A 129 26.30 -23.61 17.63
C SER A 129 25.12 -24.56 17.56
N ASN A 130 25.33 -25.61 16.77
CA ASN A 130 24.96 -26.98 17.10
C ASN A 130 24.16 -27.13 18.41
N ARG A 131 22.84 -27.34 18.29
CA ARG A 131 22.05 -28.02 19.31
C ARG A 131 21.39 -29.25 18.69
N SER A 132 22.24 -30.18 18.25
CA SER A 132 21.90 -31.59 18.27
C SER A 132 21.90 -32.07 19.73
N SER A 133 20.74 -32.46 20.23
CA SER A 133 20.61 -33.44 21.32
C SER A 133 19.19 -33.97 21.33
N GLY A 134 19.03 -35.21 20.86
CA GLY A 134 17.92 -36.06 21.31
C GLY A 134 17.15 -36.82 20.22
N ARG A 135 17.81 -37.74 19.49
CA ARG A 135 17.29 -39.10 19.27
C ARG A 135 18.30 -39.99 18.55
N SER A 136 18.87 -40.93 19.32
CA SER A 136 19.41 -42.18 18.78
C SER A 136 18.28 -42.96 18.13
N MET A 137 18.45 -43.36 16.87
CA MET A 137 17.84 -44.58 16.35
C MET A 137 18.86 -45.31 15.48
N SER A 138 19.38 -46.38 16.07
CA SER A 138 20.14 -47.45 15.42
C SER A 138 19.25 -48.13 14.38
N TRP A 139 19.75 -48.29 13.17
CA TRP A 139 19.18 -49.23 12.18
C TRP A 139 20.17 -50.37 11.99
N ARG A 140 19.76 -51.56 12.42
CA ARG A 140 20.28 -52.85 11.96
C ARG A 140 19.11 -53.67 11.47
#